data_AF-A0A1E4SEF7-F1
#
_entry.id   AF-A0A1E4SEF7-F1
#
_cell.length_a   1.000
_cell.length_b   1.000
_cell.length_c   1.000
_cell.angle_alpha   90.00
_cell.angle_beta   90.00
_cell.angle_gamma   90.00
#
_symmetry.space_group_name_H-M   'P 1'
#
loop_
_entity.id
_entity.type
_entity.pdbx_description
1 polymer ?
#
loop_
_entity_poly.entity_id
_entity_poly.type
_entity_poly.pdbx_seq_one_letter_code
_entity_poly.pdbx_strand_id
1 'polypeptide(L)'
;MADSEDVKKKYAEIAALKKAIEEQKRGASVLPYPSGQLFGGRGRGRGGYRGGYRAARPTTYRNMTYVLNGDGNGDGRAESSSYVSRVSKGGMSLVNSTIYHQDQQKYQALQQAQLAVQNTLKEQRRLVNLRSRVAKYRSKTDGCDRVEVDGDKFAVTRLGNRLVPITVPEGDKSRSATWDGRTYTRKHNGVLKCFGGRKKRYVPCGRLQEDQHHTNIRIPVDQCRYFTRTGE
;
A
#
# COMPACT_ATOMS: atom_id res chain seq x y z
N MET A 1 -25.14 -41.94 7.45
CA MET A 1 -26.12 -41.06 6.78
C MET A 1 -26.21 -39.65 7.44
N ALA A 2 -25.16 -39.17 8.10
CA ALA A 2 -25.16 -37.85 8.76
C ALA A 2 -24.73 -36.69 7.83
N ASP A 3 -24.03 -37.00 6.73
CA ASP A 3 -23.48 -35.98 5.83
C ASP A 3 -24.55 -35.21 5.02
N SER A 4 -25.77 -35.75 4.91
CA SER A 4 -26.83 -35.10 4.13
C SER A 4 -27.39 -33.84 4.81
N GLU A 5 -27.39 -33.76 6.14
CA GLU A 5 -27.94 -32.62 6.85
C GLU A 5 -26.95 -31.45 6.90
N ASP A 6 -25.67 -31.75 7.07
CA ASP A 6 -24.62 -30.73 7.08
C ASP A 6 -24.42 -30.10 5.71
N VAL A 7 -24.60 -30.87 4.64
CA VAL A 7 -24.63 -30.35 3.27
C VAL A 7 -25.80 -29.38 3.09
N LYS A 8 -27.01 -29.73 3.57
CA LYS A 8 -28.19 -28.85 3.50
C LYS A 8 -27.98 -27.55 4.28
N LYS A 9 -27.37 -27.61 5.47
CA LYS A 9 -27.05 -26.41 6.27
C LYS A 9 -26.07 -25.49 5.53
N LYS A 10 -25.01 -26.04 4.93
CA LYS A 10 -24.05 -25.27 4.12
C LYS A 10 -24.71 -24.62 2.90
N TYR A 11 -25.60 -25.33 2.21
CA TYR A 11 -26.35 -24.75 1.09
C TYR A 11 -27.29 -23.62 1.52
N ALA A 12 -27.94 -23.74 2.68
CA ALA A 12 -28.79 -22.68 3.23
C ALA A 12 -27.97 -21.43 3.60
N GLU A 13 -26.80 -21.61 4.20
CA GLU A 13 -25.88 -20.51 4.53
C GLU A 13 -25.37 -19.80 3.28
N ILE A 14 -24.96 -20.56 2.25
CA ILE A 14 -24.53 -20.00 0.95
C ILE A 14 -25.68 -19.21 0.30
N ALA A 15 -26.92 -19.68 0.38
CA ALA A 15 -28.08 -18.98 -0.16
C ALA A 15 -28.36 -17.67 0.60
N ALA A 16 -28.26 -17.67 1.93
CA ALA A 16 -28.41 -16.48 2.75
C ALA A 16 -27.34 -15.42 2.45
N LEU A 17 -26.08 -15.84 2.32
CA LEU A 17 -24.95 -14.95 1.98
C LEU A 17 -25.10 -14.35 0.59
N LYS A 18 -25.56 -15.12 -0.40
CA LYS A 18 -25.84 -14.61 -1.76
C LYS A 18 -26.95 -13.54 -1.74
N LYS A 19 -28.01 -13.75 -0.96
CA LYS A 19 -29.10 -12.79 -0.82
C LYS A 19 -28.64 -11.48 -0.18
N ALA A 20 -27.82 -11.56 0.89
CA ALA A 20 -27.26 -10.38 1.54
C ALA A 20 -26.36 -9.55 0.61
N ILE A 21 -25.53 -10.22 -0.23
CA ILE A 21 -24.69 -9.56 -1.23
C ILE A 21 -25.55 -8.86 -2.30
N GLU A 22 -26.64 -9.48 -2.72
CA GLU A 22 -27.53 -8.90 -3.72
C GLU A 22 -28.28 -7.68 -3.19
N GLU A 23 -28.77 -7.73 -1.94
CA GLU A 23 -29.40 -6.58 -1.26
C GLU A 23 -28.40 -5.43 -1.08
N GLN A 24 -27.15 -5.72 -0.71
CA GLN A 24 -26.10 -4.71 -0.59
C GLN A 24 -25.77 -4.06 -1.96
N LYS A 25 -25.74 -4.86 -3.03
CA LYS A 25 -25.54 -4.34 -4.40
C LYS A 25 -26.72 -3.48 -4.87
N ARG A 26 -27.95 -3.88 -4.56
CA ARG A 26 -29.16 -3.10 -4.88
C ARG A 26 -29.20 -1.78 -4.09
N GLY A 27 -28.77 -1.78 -2.83
CA GLY A 27 -28.62 -0.55 -2.04
C GLY A 27 -27.52 0.39 -2.57
N ALA A 28 -26.46 -0.16 -3.15
CA ALA A 28 -25.37 0.61 -3.76
C ALA A 28 -25.71 1.18 -5.16
N SER A 29 -26.73 0.65 -5.86
CA SER A 29 -27.09 1.06 -7.22
C SER A 29 -28.13 2.20 -7.31
N VAL A 30 -28.57 2.79 -6.18
CA VAL A 30 -29.59 3.87 -6.15
C VAL A 30 -28.99 5.27 -6.01
N LEU A 31 -27.68 5.44 -6.20
CA LEU A 31 -27.10 6.76 -6.39
C LEU A 31 -26.99 7.05 -7.89
N PRO A 32 -27.72 8.05 -8.43
CA PRO A 32 -27.55 8.48 -9.81
C PRO A 32 -26.13 9.02 -9.96
N TYR A 33 -25.29 8.29 -10.69
CA TYR A 33 -24.00 8.81 -11.13
C TYR A 33 -24.25 10.02 -12.04
N PRO A 34 -23.62 11.19 -11.80
CA PRO A 34 -23.60 12.24 -12.79
C PRO A 34 -22.75 11.74 -13.97
N SER A 35 -23.40 11.62 -15.11
CA SER A 35 -22.78 11.35 -16.40
C SER A 35 -21.83 12.50 -16.76
N GLY A 36 -20.56 12.37 -16.37
CA GLY A 36 -19.47 13.25 -16.76
C GLY A 36 -18.59 12.57 -17.80
N GLN A 37 -18.75 12.99 -19.04
CA GLN A 37 -18.09 12.57 -20.27
C GLN A 37 -16.59 12.21 -20.17
N LEU A 38 -16.25 11.11 -20.82
CA LEU A 38 -14.97 10.90 -21.50
C LEU A 38 -14.72 12.07 -22.47
N PHE A 39 -13.52 12.67 -22.46
CA PHE A 39 -12.71 13.13 -23.61
C PHE A 39 -11.65 14.13 -23.13
N GLY A 40 -10.45 14.03 -23.71
CA GLY A 40 -9.23 14.66 -23.20
C GLY A 40 -9.21 16.19 -23.14
N GLY A 41 -8.43 16.71 -22.20
CA GLY A 41 -8.12 18.13 -22.13
C GLY A 41 -6.92 18.38 -21.23
N ARG A 42 -5.73 18.52 -21.82
CA ARG A 42 -4.59 19.19 -21.18
C ARG A 42 -4.94 20.67 -21.01
N GLY A 43 -5.59 21.04 -19.93
CA GLY A 43 -5.91 22.42 -19.58
C GLY A 43 -5.05 22.92 -18.42
N ARG A 44 -3.96 23.65 -18.72
CA ARG A 44 -3.34 24.56 -17.76
C ARG A 44 -4.33 25.70 -17.51
N GLY A 45 -5.07 25.65 -16.39
CA GLY A 45 -5.96 26.72 -15.96
C GLY A 45 -5.46 27.34 -14.66
N ARG A 46 -4.71 28.44 -14.78
CA ARG A 46 -4.55 29.46 -13.74
C ARG A 46 -5.87 30.21 -13.59
N GLY A 47 -6.21 30.59 -12.37
CA GLY A 47 -7.32 31.50 -12.03
C GLY A 47 -8.46 30.75 -11.34
N GLY A 48 -9.08 31.24 -10.28
CA GLY A 48 -9.01 32.54 -9.63
C GLY A 48 -10.08 32.56 -8.53
N TYR A 49 -9.87 33.41 -7.54
CA TYR A 49 -10.77 33.75 -6.45
C TYR A 49 -12.25 33.82 -6.84
N ARG A 50 -13.11 33.15 -6.06
CA ARG A 50 -14.42 33.66 -5.59
C ARG A 50 -15.17 32.56 -4.83
N GLY A 51 -15.61 32.87 -3.61
CA GLY A 51 -16.50 31.98 -2.88
C GLY A 51 -16.55 32.29 -1.40
N GLY A 52 -16.92 33.53 -1.05
CA GLY A 52 -17.23 33.88 0.33
C GLY A 52 -18.43 33.09 0.81
N TYR A 53 -18.27 32.43 1.96
CA TYR A 53 -19.37 32.13 2.86
C TYR A 53 -18.99 32.66 4.23
N ARG A 54 -19.89 33.51 4.71
CA ARG A 54 -19.85 34.24 5.98
C ARG A 54 -19.45 33.27 7.08
N ALA A 55 -18.31 33.53 7.73
CA ALA A 55 -18.00 32.93 9.01
C ALA A 55 -19.13 33.31 9.97
N ALA A 56 -19.98 32.33 10.29
CA ALA A 56 -20.91 32.43 11.40
C ALA A 56 -20.08 32.84 12.62
N ARG A 57 -20.45 33.97 13.23
CA ARG A 57 -19.88 34.40 14.51
C ARG A 57 -19.94 33.21 15.47
N PRO A 58 -18.86 32.85 16.18
CA PRO A 58 -18.96 31.85 17.22
C PRO A 58 -19.98 32.33 18.25
N THR A 59 -21.04 31.56 18.43
CA THR A 59 -22.02 31.76 19.49
C THR A 59 -21.25 31.84 20.80
N THR A 60 -21.23 33.02 21.40
CA THR A 60 -20.59 33.26 22.68
C THR A 60 -21.39 32.48 23.72
N TYR A 61 -20.89 31.30 24.10
CA TYR A 61 -21.53 30.49 25.13
C TYR A 61 -21.53 31.31 26.42
N ARG A 62 -22.75 31.58 26.92
CA ARG A 62 -22.96 32.21 28.22
C ARG A 62 -22.30 31.35 29.29
N ASN A 63 -21.60 32.02 30.20
CA ASN A 63 -20.91 31.44 31.36
C ASN A 63 -21.84 30.44 32.07
N MET A 64 -21.61 29.14 31.86
CA MET A 64 -22.19 28.11 32.72
C MET A 64 -21.37 28.10 34.01
N THR A 65 -21.86 28.78 35.04
CA THR A 65 -21.37 28.66 36.40
C THR A 65 -21.66 27.24 36.88
N TYR A 66 -20.61 26.47 37.13
CA TYR A 66 -20.70 25.17 37.75
C TYR A 66 -20.89 25.36 39.27
N VAL A 67 -22.05 24.98 39.79
CA VAL A 67 -22.32 24.93 41.22
C VAL A 67 -21.78 23.60 41.74
N LEU A 68 -20.65 23.61 42.45
CA LEU A 68 -20.27 22.49 43.31
C LEU A 68 -21.25 22.49 44.49
N ASN A 69 -22.20 21.57 44.49
CA ASN A 69 -22.83 21.16 45.74
C ASN A 69 -21.80 20.29 46.48
N GLY A 70 -20.95 20.95 47.27
CA GLY A 70 -20.10 20.34 48.28
C GLY A 70 -20.34 21.08 49.58
N ASP A 71 -21.32 20.59 50.34
CA ASP A 71 -21.63 21.08 51.69
C ASP A 71 -20.40 20.95 52.60
N GLY A 72 -20.28 21.91 53.52
CA GLY A 72 -19.23 21.94 54.52
C GLY A 72 -19.27 20.74 55.47
N ASN A 73 -18.09 20.43 56.04
CA ASN A 73 -17.86 19.59 57.21
C ASN A 73 -18.57 18.22 57.27
N GLY A 74 -17.81 17.15 57.06
CA GLY A 74 -18.29 15.81 57.40
C GLY A 74 -17.25 14.73 57.17
N ASP A 75 -16.69 14.24 58.26
CA ASP A 75 -15.91 13.03 58.39
C ASP A 75 -16.63 11.83 57.73
N GLY A 76 -15.92 11.02 56.93
CA GLY A 76 -16.45 9.75 56.41
C GLY A 76 -16.20 9.45 54.93
N ARG A 77 -15.07 8.77 54.63
CA ARG A 77 -14.84 7.84 53.50
C ARG A 77 -15.58 8.15 52.18
N ALA A 78 -15.41 9.34 51.62
CA ALA A 78 -15.70 9.56 50.20
C ALA A 78 -14.50 9.05 49.40
N GLU A 79 -14.67 7.96 48.66
CA GLU A 79 -13.72 7.57 47.60
C GLU A 79 -13.41 8.82 46.78
N SER A 80 -12.15 9.24 46.75
CA SER A 80 -11.71 10.47 46.10
C SER A 80 -11.85 10.34 44.58
N SER A 81 -13.08 10.51 44.08
CA SER A 81 -13.39 10.56 42.67
C SER A 81 -12.68 11.76 42.06
N SER A 82 -11.50 11.51 41.49
CA SER A 82 -10.70 12.50 40.78
C SER A 82 -11.35 12.81 39.44
N TYR A 83 -11.45 14.09 39.07
CA TYR A 83 -12.02 14.55 37.81
C TYR A 83 -10.96 15.24 36.95
N VAL A 84 -11.04 15.09 35.63
CA VAL A 84 -10.14 15.68 34.64
C VAL A 84 -10.95 16.53 33.66
N SER A 85 -10.44 17.72 33.33
CA SER A 85 -11.04 18.56 32.29
C SER A 85 -10.63 18.07 30.90
N ARG A 86 -11.61 17.74 30.06
CA ARG A 86 -11.43 17.36 28.66
C ARG A 86 -11.88 18.49 27.76
N VAL A 87 -10.96 19.03 26.98
CA VAL A 87 -11.26 20.04 25.95
C VAL A 87 -11.53 19.32 24.62
N SER A 88 -12.69 19.59 24.04
CA SER A 88 -13.11 19.07 22.74
C SER A 88 -13.47 20.21 21.79
N LYS A 89 -13.73 19.91 20.51
CA LYS A 89 -14.21 20.91 19.54
C LYS A 89 -15.52 21.59 19.98
N GLY A 90 -16.30 20.97 20.86
CA GLY A 90 -17.57 21.50 21.39
C GLY A 90 -17.45 22.24 22.72
N GLY A 91 -16.24 22.37 23.29
CA GLY A 91 -16.01 23.03 24.58
C GLY A 91 -15.30 22.15 25.60
N MET A 92 -15.15 22.67 26.82
CA MET A 92 -14.53 21.99 27.96
C MET A 92 -15.59 21.26 28.78
N SER A 93 -15.33 20.00 29.09
CA SER A 93 -16.20 19.14 29.89
C SER A 93 -15.40 18.54 31.04
N LEU A 94 -16.02 18.38 32.21
CA LEU A 94 -15.41 17.72 33.35
C LEU A 94 -15.81 16.24 33.32
N VAL A 95 -14.84 15.34 33.32
CA VAL A 95 -15.07 13.89 33.21
C VAL A 95 -14.36 13.19 34.37
N ASN A 96 -14.94 12.10 34.89
CA ASN A 96 -14.27 11.27 35.89
C ASN A 96 -12.95 10.71 35.32
N SER A 97 -11.87 10.78 36.10
CA SER A 97 -10.53 10.37 35.68
C SER A 97 -10.47 8.91 35.22
N THR A 98 -11.21 8.01 35.89
CA THR A 98 -11.26 6.59 35.56
C THR A 98 -11.84 6.35 34.16
N ILE A 99 -12.96 7.02 33.85
CA ILE A 99 -13.62 6.96 32.54
C ILE A 99 -12.72 7.57 31.46
N TYR A 100 -12.06 8.70 31.77
CA TYR A 100 -11.15 9.35 30.84
C TYR A 100 -10.00 8.43 30.42
N HIS A 101 -9.34 7.76 31.37
CA HIS A 101 -8.24 6.85 31.07
C HIS A 101 -8.70 5.62 30.28
N GLN A 102 -9.86 5.04 30.62
CA GLN A 102 -10.45 3.94 29.86
C GLN A 102 -10.76 4.34 28.41
N ASP A 103 -11.36 5.51 28.20
CA ASP A 103 -11.67 6.01 26.86
C ASP A 103 -10.40 6.33 26.07
N GLN A 104 -9.39 6.91 26.71
CA GLN A 104 -8.10 7.20 26.08
C GLN A 104 -7.44 5.91 25.56
N GLN A 105 -7.45 4.84 26.35
CA GLN A 105 -6.95 3.53 25.93
C GLN A 105 -7.77 2.95 24.76
N LYS A 106 -9.10 3.03 24.81
CA LYS A 106 -9.97 2.60 23.70
C LYS A 106 -9.67 3.37 22.41
N TYR A 107 -9.49 4.69 22.49
CA TYR A 107 -9.15 5.51 21.32
C TYR A 107 -7.78 5.14 20.74
N GLN A 108 -6.78 4.90 21.60
CA GLN A 108 -5.46 4.44 21.15
C GLN A 108 -5.56 3.08 20.45
N ALA A 109 -6.31 2.13 21.00
CA ALA A 109 -6.52 0.82 20.38
C ALA A 109 -7.23 0.94 19.02
N LEU A 110 -8.27 1.77 18.92
CA LEU A 110 -8.97 2.02 17.66
C LEU A 110 -8.05 2.67 16.61
N GLN A 111 -7.20 3.61 17.00
CA GLN A 111 -6.23 4.23 16.08
C GLN A 111 -5.20 3.21 15.58
N GLN A 112 -4.68 2.38 16.47
CA GLN A 112 -3.74 1.31 16.08
C GLN A 112 -4.39 0.30 15.13
N ALA A 113 -5.63 -0.11 15.42
CA ALA A 113 -6.39 -1.00 14.53
C ALA A 113 -6.62 -0.38 13.14
N GLN A 114 -6.97 0.91 13.08
CA GLN A 114 -7.13 1.62 11.81
C GLN A 114 -5.81 1.71 11.03
N LEU A 115 -4.69 2.00 11.70
CA LEU A 115 -3.37 2.04 11.06
C LEU A 115 -2.96 0.68 10.52
N ALA A 116 -3.21 -0.41 11.27
CA ALA A 116 -2.93 -1.77 10.84
C ALA A 116 -3.72 -2.11 9.56
N VAL A 117 -5.02 -1.83 9.52
CA VAL A 117 -5.87 -2.05 8.34
C VAL A 117 -5.40 -1.20 7.15
N GLN A 118 -5.00 0.06 7.37
CA GLN A 118 -4.47 0.88 6.28
C GLN A 118 -3.14 0.34 5.73
N ASN A 119 -2.27 -0.18 6.59
CA ASN A 119 -0.99 -0.73 6.17
C ASN A 119 -1.19 -2.01 5.35
N THR A 120 -2.07 -2.92 5.77
CA THR A 120 -2.39 -4.13 4.99
C THR A 120 -2.99 -3.78 3.62
N LEU A 121 -3.89 -2.80 3.54
CA LEU A 121 -4.45 -2.33 2.27
C LEU A 121 -3.38 -1.70 1.35
N LYS A 122 -2.44 -0.93 1.91
CA LYS A 122 -1.32 -0.35 1.16
C LYS A 122 -0.41 -1.44 0.59
N GLU A 123 -0.11 -2.47 1.39
CA GLU A 123 0.71 -3.60 0.97
C GLU A 123 0.03 -4.42 -0.13
N GLN A 124 -1.26 -4.73 0.01
CA GLN A 124 -2.05 -5.41 -1.01
C GLN A 124 -2.05 -4.64 -2.34
N ARG A 125 -2.30 -3.32 -2.30
CA ARG A 125 -2.24 -2.45 -3.48
C ARG A 125 -0.84 -2.41 -4.09
N ARG A 126 0.20 -2.36 -3.27
CA ARG A 126 1.61 -2.43 -3.72
C ARG A 126 1.84 -3.73 -4.48
N LEU A 127 1.44 -4.88 -3.93
CA LEU A 127 1.61 -6.20 -4.56
C LEU A 127 0.86 -6.32 -5.88
N VAL A 128 -0.39 -5.86 -5.96
CA VAL A 128 -1.17 -5.85 -7.21
C VAL A 128 -0.49 -5.01 -8.30
N ASN A 129 -0.02 -3.81 -7.94
CA ASN A 129 0.72 -2.94 -8.86
C ASN A 129 2.06 -3.54 -9.30
N LEU A 130 2.70 -4.31 -8.43
CA LEU A 130 3.96 -4.97 -8.73
C LEU A 130 3.72 -6.15 -9.68
N ARG A 131 2.69 -6.96 -9.44
CA ARG A 131 2.25 -8.05 -10.33
C ARG A 131 1.94 -7.57 -11.74
N SER A 132 1.13 -6.51 -11.88
CA SER A 132 0.79 -5.96 -13.20
C SER A 132 2.00 -5.42 -13.95
N ARG A 133 2.94 -4.78 -13.23
CA ARG A 133 4.20 -4.31 -13.81
C ARG A 133 5.10 -5.46 -14.24
N VAL A 134 5.24 -6.48 -13.41
CA VAL A 134 6.02 -7.69 -13.72
C VAL A 134 5.47 -8.39 -14.95
N ALA A 135 4.13 -8.53 -15.08
CA ALA A 135 3.51 -9.08 -16.28
C ALA A 135 3.85 -8.26 -17.53
N LYS A 136 3.82 -6.92 -17.44
CA LYS A 136 4.24 -6.03 -18.53
C LYS A 136 5.73 -6.14 -18.86
N TYR A 137 6.57 -6.37 -17.84
CA TYR A 137 8.00 -6.55 -18.05
C TYR A 137 8.31 -7.87 -18.73
N ARG A 138 7.64 -8.96 -18.33
CA ARG A 138 7.76 -10.28 -18.97
C ARG A 138 7.59 -10.18 -20.49
N SER A 139 6.52 -9.55 -20.97
CA SER A 139 6.29 -9.42 -22.40
C SER A 139 7.26 -8.44 -23.08
N LYS A 140 7.63 -7.34 -22.41
CA LYS A 140 8.51 -6.32 -23.01
C LYS A 140 9.97 -6.74 -23.09
N THR A 141 10.45 -7.54 -22.15
CA THR A 141 11.86 -7.94 -22.04
C THR A 141 12.04 -9.42 -22.35
N ASP A 142 11.17 -9.97 -23.21
CA ASP A 142 11.19 -11.41 -23.46
C ASP A 142 12.50 -11.86 -24.13
N GLY A 143 12.97 -11.09 -25.11
CA GLY A 143 14.26 -11.28 -25.79
C GLY A 143 15.46 -10.62 -25.08
N CYS A 144 15.37 -10.32 -23.79
CA CYS A 144 16.51 -9.82 -23.01
C CYS A 144 17.11 -10.95 -22.17
N ASP A 145 18.40 -10.83 -21.87
CA ASP A 145 19.10 -11.80 -21.01
C ASP A 145 18.50 -11.83 -19.60
N ARG A 146 18.45 -13.03 -19.03
CA ARG A 146 17.85 -13.32 -17.72
C ARG A 146 18.97 -13.52 -16.70
N VAL A 147 18.88 -12.88 -15.55
CA VAL A 147 19.87 -12.97 -14.47
C VAL A 147 19.18 -13.13 -13.13
N GLU A 148 19.85 -13.77 -12.18
CA GLU A 148 19.37 -13.95 -10.81
C GLU A 148 20.18 -13.09 -9.85
N VAL A 149 19.50 -12.28 -9.05
CA VAL A 149 20.10 -11.40 -8.05
C VAL A 149 19.29 -11.50 -6.76
N ASP A 150 19.93 -11.86 -5.65
CA ASP A 150 19.26 -12.08 -4.36
C ASP A 150 18.08 -13.07 -4.44
N GLY A 151 18.17 -14.11 -5.28
CA GLY A 151 17.10 -15.10 -5.51
C GLY A 151 15.91 -14.61 -6.35
N ASP A 152 15.94 -13.35 -6.84
CA ASP A 152 14.94 -12.84 -7.78
C ASP A 152 15.46 -12.93 -9.23
N LYS A 153 14.55 -13.27 -10.16
CA LYS A 153 14.85 -13.27 -11.59
C LYS A 153 14.61 -11.90 -12.21
N PHE A 154 15.61 -11.36 -12.87
CA PHE A 154 15.58 -10.09 -13.57
C PHE A 154 15.94 -10.23 -15.05
N ALA A 155 15.39 -9.34 -15.88
CA ALA A 155 15.83 -9.13 -17.25
C ALA A 155 16.85 -7.99 -17.30
N VAL A 156 17.95 -8.21 -18.01
CA VAL A 156 19.01 -7.22 -18.23
C VAL A 156 18.56 -6.27 -19.32
N THR A 157 18.43 -4.98 -18.99
CA THR A 157 18.02 -3.95 -19.95
C THR A 157 19.02 -2.79 -19.96
N ARG A 158 19.00 -2.01 -21.05
CA ARG A 158 19.86 -0.82 -21.23
C ARG A 158 21.35 -1.13 -21.04
N LEU A 159 21.83 -2.18 -21.71
CA LEU A 159 23.24 -2.60 -21.69
C LEU A 159 23.75 -2.83 -20.26
N GLY A 160 22.95 -3.51 -19.43
CA GLY A 160 23.33 -3.85 -18.06
C GLY A 160 23.01 -2.79 -17.02
N ASN A 161 22.67 -1.56 -17.39
CA ASN A 161 22.48 -0.48 -16.40
C ASN A 161 21.16 -0.57 -15.61
N ARG A 162 20.24 -1.42 -16.05
CA ARG A 162 18.93 -1.57 -15.44
C ARG A 162 18.49 -3.03 -15.45
N LEU A 163 18.20 -3.58 -14.29
CA LEU A 163 17.61 -4.91 -14.15
C LEU A 163 16.14 -4.77 -13.80
N VAL A 164 15.30 -5.47 -14.56
CA VAL A 164 13.85 -5.36 -14.49
C VAL A 164 13.27 -6.67 -13.96
N PRO A 165 12.45 -6.66 -12.89
CA PRO A 165 11.99 -7.90 -12.27
C PRO A 165 11.03 -8.65 -13.20
N ILE A 166 11.24 -9.96 -13.30
CA ILE A 166 10.40 -10.92 -14.05
C ILE A 166 9.54 -11.72 -13.09
N THR A 167 10.01 -11.93 -11.87
CA THR A 167 9.24 -12.52 -10.78
C THR A 167 8.81 -11.42 -9.82
N VAL A 168 7.71 -11.66 -9.11
CA VAL A 168 7.33 -10.77 -8.00
C VAL A 168 8.33 -11.06 -6.89
N PRO A 169 9.07 -10.06 -6.38
CA PRO A 169 10.03 -10.28 -5.32
C PRO A 169 9.29 -10.69 -4.05
N GLU A 170 9.76 -11.75 -3.41
CA GLU A 170 9.26 -12.23 -2.14
C GLU A 170 10.01 -11.54 -1.00
N GLY A 171 9.26 -11.01 -0.02
CA GLY A 171 9.80 -10.37 1.17
C GLY A 171 10.42 -8.99 0.95
N ASP A 172 10.93 -8.43 2.05
CA ASP A 172 11.69 -7.18 2.04
C ASP A 172 13.16 -7.47 1.79
N LYS A 173 13.61 -7.12 0.58
CA LYS A 173 15.00 -7.27 0.15
C LYS A 173 15.77 -5.97 0.36
N SER A 174 17.09 -6.11 0.44
CA SER A 174 18.02 -5.00 0.59
C SER A 174 17.81 -3.91 -0.48
N ARG A 175 18.01 -2.66 -0.07
CA ARG A 175 17.91 -1.50 -0.97
C ARG A 175 19.02 -1.50 -2.03
N SER A 176 20.12 -2.21 -1.79
CA SER A 176 21.25 -2.32 -2.71
C SER A 176 21.58 -3.78 -2.96
N ALA A 177 21.85 -4.11 -4.23
CA ALA A 177 22.28 -5.42 -4.66
C ALA A 177 23.50 -5.30 -5.57
N THR A 178 24.38 -6.29 -5.56
CA THR A 178 25.58 -6.32 -6.41
C THR A 178 25.43 -7.38 -7.51
N TRP A 179 25.73 -6.99 -8.75
CA TRP A 179 25.71 -7.88 -9.90
C TRP A 179 26.78 -7.42 -10.90
N ASP A 180 27.55 -8.36 -11.46
CA ASP A 180 28.66 -8.07 -12.40
C ASP A 180 29.66 -7.03 -11.86
N GLY A 181 29.98 -7.11 -10.56
CA GLY A 181 30.87 -6.15 -9.88
C GLY A 181 30.33 -4.72 -9.80
N ARG A 182 29.03 -4.50 -10.06
CA ARG A 182 28.37 -3.20 -9.96
C ARG A 182 27.30 -3.20 -8.89
N THR A 183 27.14 -2.05 -8.24
CA THR A 183 26.11 -1.84 -7.24
C THR A 183 24.86 -1.23 -7.89
N TYR A 184 23.73 -1.88 -7.64
CA TYR A 184 22.41 -1.45 -8.08
C TYR A 184 21.60 -1.00 -6.88
N THR A 185 20.82 0.06 -7.06
CA THR A 185 19.83 0.50 -6.07
C THR A 185 18.44 0.02 -6.49
N ARG A 186 17.77 -0.68 -5.58
CA ARG A 186 16.38 -1.14 -5.70
C ARG A 186 15.44 0.05 -5.52
N LYS A 187 14.58 0.26 -6.52
CA LYS A 187 13.51 1.26 -6.47
C LYS A 187 12.24 0.66 -5.88
N HIS A 188 11.29 1.52 -5.48
CA HIS A 188 9.97 1.11 -4.98
C HIS A 188 9.20 0.18 -5.92
N ASN A 189 9.52 0.20 -7.22
CA ASN A 189 8.90 -0.62 -8.25
C ASN A 189 9.62 -1.95 -8.50
N GLY A 190 10.59 -2.32 -7.66
CA GLY A 190 11.40 -3.54 -7.81
C GLY A 190 12.49 -3.46 -8.87
N VAL A 191 12.62 -2.36 -9.60
CA VAL A 191 13.68 -2.19 -10.62
C VAL A 191 15.00 -1.87 -9.92
N LEU A 192 16.04 -2.60 -10.30
CA LEU A 192 17.42 -2.33 -9.90
C LEU A 192 18.08 -1.41 -10.93
N LYS A 193 18.61 -0.27 -10.45
CA LYS A 193 19.30 0.71 -11.30
C LYS A 193 20.75 0.86 -10.83
N CYS A 194 21.71 0.70 -11.74
CA CYS A 194 23.10 0.98 -11.42
C CYS A 194 23.30 2.49 -11.19
N PHE A 195 24.00 2.84 -10.11
CA PHE A 195 24.46 4.20 -9.82
C PHE A 195 25.98 4.27 -10.01
N GLY A 196 26.48 5.27 -10.75
CA GLY A 196 27.86 5.74 -10.61
C GLY A 196 28.99 4.99 -11.32
N GLY A 197 28.75 3.97 -12.14
CA GLY A 197 29.83 3.32 -12.91
C GLY A 197 30.12 3.99 -14.25
N ARG A 198 31.40 4.07 -14.66
CA ARG A 198 31.75 4.21 -16.09
C ARG A 198 30.95 3.14 -16.85
N LYS A 199 30.32 3.52 -17.97
CA LYS A 199 29.43 2.64 -18.76
C LYS A 199 30.22 1.47 -19.35
N LYS A 200 30.57 0.46 -18.54
CA LYS A 200 30.97 -0.85 -19.05
C LYS A 200 29.74 -1.38 -19.77
N ARG A 201 29.78 -1.43 -21.10
CA ARG A 201 28.66 -1.99 -21.86
C ARG A 201 28.58 -3.46 -21.49
N TYR A 202 27.43 -3.87 -20.99
CA TYR A 202 27.11 -5.28 -20.96
C TYR A 202 27.13 -5.80 -22.40
N VAL A 203 27.87 -6.88 -22.62
CA VAL A 203 27.91 -7.59 -23.89
C VAL A 203 26.99 -8.80 -23.73
N PRO A 204 25.85 -8.87 -24.44
CA PRO A 204 24.97 -10.03 -24.37
C PRO A 204 25.75 -11.27 -24.85
N CYS A 205 25.66 -12.38 -24.10
CA CYS A 205 26.41 -13.62 -24.41
C CYS A 205 25.79 -14.41 -25.58
N GLY A 206 24.92 -13.82 -26.38
CA GLY A 206 24.01 -14.54 -27.28
C GLY A 206 23.61 -13.77 -28.52
N ARG A 207 24.60 -13.32 -29.30
CA ARG A 207 24.48 -13.17 -30.74
C ARG A 207 25.86 -13.35 -31.33
N LEU A 208 26.27 -14.61 -31.50
CA LEU A 208 27.18 -14.94 -32.59
C LEU A 208 26.41 -14.56 -33.86
N GLN A 209 26.58 -13.31 -34.29
CA GLN A 209 26.53 -13.06 -35.72
C GLN A 209 27.66 -13.90 -36.29
N GLU A 210 27.30 -15.01 -36.90
CA GLU A 210 27.98 -15.47 -38.11
C GLU A 210 27.99 -14.27 -39.04
N ASP A 211 29.02 -13.44 -38.92
CA ASP A 211 29.65 -12.73 -40.03
C ASP A 211 30.74 -11.76 -39.50
N GLN A 212 31.97 -12.20 -39.79
CA GLN A 212 33.10 -11.41 -40.26
C GLN A 212 33.93 -10.58 -39.25
N HIS A 213 35.09 -11.17 -38.95
CA HIS A 213 36.42 -10.56 -38.90
C HIS A 213 36.77 -9.52 -37.80
N HIS A 214 37.75 -9.96 -36.98
CA HIS A 214 38.68 -9.18 -36.14
C HIS A 214 38.16 -8.58 -34.81
N THR A 215 38.19 -9.39 -33.74
CA THR A 215 39.17 -9.24 -32.63
C THR A 215 38.98 -10.38 -31.62
N ASN A 216 40.07 -11.10 -31.33
CA ASN A 216 40.08 -12.25 -30.42
C ASN A 216 39.96 -11.81 -28.96
N ILE A 217 38.73 -11.76 -28.43
CA ILE A 217 38.49 -11.91 -26.99
C ILE A 217 37.54 -13.09 -26.84
N ARG A 218 38.13 -14.30 -26.72
CA ARG A 218 37.40 -15.52 -26.38
C ARG A 218 36.99 -15.42 -24.91
N ILE A 219 35.75 -15.04 -24.66
CA ILE A 219 35.14 -15.21 -23.33
C ILE A 219 34.81 -16.70 -23.19
N PRO A 220 35.32 -17.41 -22.16
CA PRO A 220 35.04 -18.82 -21.96
C PRO A 220 33.55 -19.05 -21.74
N VAL A 221 32.99 -19.99 -22.51
CA VAL A 221 31.56 -20.35 -22.53
C VAL A 221 31.06 -20.83 -21.15
N ASP A 222 31.98 -21.34 -20.32
CA ASP A 222 31.68 -21.88 -18.99
C ASP A 222 31.28 -20.84 -17.92
N GLN A 223 31.39 -19.54 -18.22
CA GLN A 223 30.88 -18.48 -17.32
C GLN A 223 29.48 -17.98 -17.68
N CYS A 224 28.92 -18.41 -18.81
CA CYS A 224 27.57 -18.06 -19.21
C CYS A 224 26.56 -19.03 -18.56
N ARG A 225 26.39 -18.92 -17.23
CA ARG A 225 25.28 -19.53 -16.47
C ARG A 225 23.96 -18.87 -16.88
N TYR A 226 23.44 -19.19 -18.06
CA TYR A 226 22.08 -18.83 -18.45
C TYR A 226 21.20 -20.06 -18.35
N PHE A 227 20.08 -19.90 -17.63
CA PHE A 227 18.96 -20.81 -17.72
C PHE A 227 18.41 -20.73 -19.14
N THR A 228 18.74 -21.72 -19.96
CA THR A 228 17.93 -22.06 -21.12
C THR A 228 16.51 -22.30 -20.63
N ARG A 229 15.56 -21.76 -21.38
CA ARG A 229 14.12 -21.89 -21.18
C ARG A 229 13.76 -23.37 -20.99
N THR A 230 13.55 -23.83 -19.75
CA THR A 230 12.78 -25.05 -19.51
C THR A 230 11.33 -24.71 -19.81
N GLY A 231 10.86 -25.17 -20.96
CA GLY A 231 9.47 -25.03 -21.36
C GLY A 231 8.59 -25.93 -20.53
N GLU A 232 7.57 -25.33 -19.91
CA GLU A 232 6.22 -25.88 -19.73
C GLU A 232 5.24 -24.73 -19.94
#